data_AF-A0A2D7Y257-F1
#
_entry.id   AF-A0A2D7Y257-F1
#
_cell.length_a   1.000
_cell.length_b   1.000
_cell.length_c   1.000
_cell.angle_alpha   90.00
_cell.angle_beta   90.00
_cell.angle_gamma   90.00
#
_symmetry.space_group_name_H-M   'P 1'
#
loop_
_entity.id
_entity.type
_entity.pdbx_description
1 polymer ?
#
loop_
_entity_poly.entity_id
_entity_poly.type
_entity_poly.pdbx_seq_one_letter_code
_entity_poly.pdbx_strand_id
1 'polypeptide(L)'
;MAFISAIKHNLSKLTTFSGRDRPGVFWPYAGSVLGLLLIVIMISISAGTDGVIEQFEAFAAENPDAVHIERSPGHYSATLAPDAGFMPDLSGIFLPMGGAGLLAIILLAAATTRRLHDRGLSGFIALVPVALLMTGAAIFSTLFSQFASGEPDLMLFFAGFVNNIAYLLCLVLLLVQLAGSSTTKPTQHGPIPD
;
A
#
# COMPACT_ATOMS: atom_id res chain seq x y z
N MET A 1 -6.32 -29.33 -2.52
CA MET A 1 -4.86 -29.42 -2.71
C MET A 1 -4.26 -28.32 -3.62
N ALA A 2 -5.04 -27.68 -4.49
CA ALA A 2 -4.52 -26.66 -5.42
C ALA A 2 -3.98 -25.38 -4.75
N PHE A 3 -4.63 -24.90 -3.67
CA PHE A 3 -4.25 -23.65 -2.98
C PHE A 3 -2.83 -23.70 -2.38
N ILE A 4 -2.54 -24.72 -1.55
CA ILE A 4 -1.21 -24.89 -0.92
C ILE A 4 -0.12 -25.09 -1.98
N SER A 5 -0.43 -25.83 -3.05
CA SER A 5 0.49 -26.02 -4.17
C SER A 5 0.84 -24.69 -4.85
N ALA A 6 -0.16 -23.83 -5.09
CA ALA A 6 0.05 -22.50 -5.67
C ALA A 6 0.93 -21.60 -4.80
N ILE A 7 0.74 -21.63 -3.48
CA ILE A 7 1.61 -20.90 -2.54
C ILE A 7 3.04 -21.43 -2.59
N LYS A 8 3.21 -22.75 -2.44
CA LYS A 8 4.54 -23.38 -2.45
C LYS A 8 5.28 -23.12 -3.77
N HIS A 9 4.59 -23.19 -4.90
CA HIS A 9 5.14 -22.90 -6.23
C HIS A 9 5.64 -21.47 -6.36
N ASN A 10 4.87 -20.49 -5.91
CA ASN A 10 5.30 -19.09 -6.03
C ASN A 10 6.42 -18.76 -5.05
N LEU A 11 6.40 -19.33 -3.84
CA LEU A 11 7.47 -19.16 -2.85
C LEU A 11 8.79 -19.81 -3.30
N SER A 12 8.76 -20.95 -4.00
CA SER A 12 9.98 -21.56 -4.55
C SER A 12 10.52 -20.82 -5.77
N LYS A 13 9.75 -19.89 -6.35
CA LYS A 13 10.08 -19.13 -7.56
C LYS A 13 10.08 -17.61 -7.33
N LEU A 14 10.39 -17.14 -6.13
CA LEU A 14 10.39 -15.71 -5.79
C LEU A 14 11.35 -14.88 -6.65
N THR A 15 12.45 -15.46 -7.11
CA THR A 15 13.47 -14.78 -7.95
C THR A 15 13.40 -15.16 -9.42
N THR A 16 12.44 -16.03 -9.81
CA THR A 16 12.34 -16.55 -11.17
C THR A 16 11.31 -15.75 -11.96
N PHE A 17 11.75 -14.73 -12.69
CA PHE A 17 10.88 -13.88 -13.50
C PHE A 17 10.49 -14.49 -14.86
N SER A 18 11.09 -15.62 -15.25
CA SER A 18 10.77 -16.31 -16.50
C SER A 18 9.63 -17.32 -16.35
N GLY A 19 9.02 -17.68 -17.48
CA GLY A 19 7.89 -18.62 -17.54
C GLY A 19 6.54 -17.95 -17.40
N ARG A 20 5.51 -18.78 -17.21
CA ARG A 20 4.10 -18.39 -17.27
C ARG A 20 3.32 -19.01 -16.11
N ASP A 21 2.46 -18.21 -15.48
CA ASP A 21 1.55 -18.69 -14.44
C ASP A 21 0.08 -18.46 -14.85
N ARG A 22 -0.72 -19.53 -14.75
CA ARG A 22 -2.17 -19.50 -14.96
C ARG A 22 -2.89 -18.77 -13.82
N PRO A 23 -4.15 -18.31 -14.01
CA PRO A 23 -4.86 -17.57 -12.98
C PRO A 23 -5.06 -18.41 -11.71
N GLY A 24 -5.28 -19.72 -11.87
CA GLY A 24 -5.44 -20.66 -10.75
C GLY A 24 -4.19 -20.87 -9.88
N VAL A 25 -3.00 -20.48 -10.36
CA VAL A 25 -1.75 -20.49 -9.58
C VAL A 25 -1.46 -19.11 -9.02
N PHE A 26 -1.72 -18.06 -9.79
CA PHE A 26 -1.46 -16.68 -9.41
C PHE A 26 -2.38 -16.18 -8.28
N TRP A 27 -3.70 -16.27 -8.45
CA TRP A 27 -4.67 -15.63 -7.53
C TRP A 27 -4.65 -16.17 -6.09
N PRO A 28 -4.53 -17.49 -5.85
CA PRO A 28 -4.38 -18.01 -4.49
C PRO A 28 -3.18 -17.42 -3.74
N TYR A 29 -2.05 -17.29 -4.42
CA TYR A 29 -0.84 -16.70 -3.85
C TYR A 29 -1.01 -15.18 -3.68
N ALA A 30 -1.45 -14.48 -4.72
CA ALA A 30 -1.63 -13.04 -4.68
C ALA A 30 -2.64 -12.60 -3.61
N GLY A 31 -3.77 -13.30 -3.50
CA GLY A 31 -4.77 -13.06 -2.46
C GLY A 31 -4.22 -13.32 -1.05
N SER A 32 -3.32 -14.30 -0.88
CA SER A 32 -2.67 -14.55 0.41
C SER A 32 -1.74 -13.41 0.81
N VAL A 33 -0.91 -12.92 -0.12
CA VAL A 33 -0.01 -11.78 0.14
C VAL A 33 -0.82 -10.51 0.44
N LEU A 34 -1.87 -10.23 -0.33
CA LEU A 34 -2.75 -9.08 -0.08
C LEU A 34 -3.52 -9.21 1.23
N GLY A 35 -3.99 -10.41 1.59
CA GLY A 35 -4.64 -10.66 2.87
C GLY A 35 -3.71 -10.39 4.05
N LEU A 36 -2.46 -10.84 3.97
CA LEU A 36 -1.43 -10.55 4.98
C LEU A 36 -1.13 -9.05 5.06
N LEU A 37 -1.02 -8.36 3.92
CA LEU A 37 -0.84 -6.91 3.89
C LEU A 37 -1.99 -6.18 4.59
N LEU A 38 -3.24 -6.57 4.33
CA LEU A 38 -4.41 -5.99 4.99
C LEU A 38 -4.39 -6.22 6.50
N ILE A 39 -4.00 -7.41 6.96
CA ILE A 39 -3.85 -7.71 8.39
C ILE A 39 -2.81 -6.77 9.02
N VAL A 40 -1.65 -6.60 8.38
CA VAL A 40 -0.62 -5.68 8.90
C VAL A 40 -1.14 -4.26 8.97
N ILE A 41 -1.83 -3.77 7.93
CA ILE A 41 -2.44 -2.43 7.93
C ILE A 41 -3.43 -2.27 9.10
N MET A 42 -4.30 -3.24 9.33
CA MET A 42 -5.26 -3.19 10.45
C MET A 42 -4.56 -3.15 11.81
N ILE A 43 -3.50 -3.94 12.00
CA ILE A 43 -2.70 -3.95 13.22
C ILE A 43 -1.99 -2.59 13.40
N SER A 44 -1.39 -2.04 12.33
CA SER A 44 -0.69 -0.75 12.36
C SER A 44 -1.62 0.41 12.74
N ILE A 45 -2.84 0.44 12.18
CA ILE A 45 -3.83 1.46 12.52
C ILE A 45 -4.27 1.32 13.98
N SER A 46 -4.56 0.10 14.45
CA SER A 46 -4.97 -0.14 15.84
C SER A 46 -3.88 0.31 16.82
N ALA A 47 -2.66 -0.19 16.66
CA ALA A 47 -1.54 0.13 17.54
C ALA A 47 -1.16 1.62 17.46
N GLY A 48 -1.25 2.22 16.28
CA GLY A 48 -0.94 3.63 16.11
C GLY A 48 -1.99 4.57 16.70
N THR A 49 -3.27 4.18 16.71
CA THR A 49 -4.32 4.97 17.37
C THR A 49 -4.07 5.06 18.88
N ASP A 50 -3.70 3.95 19.51
CA ASP A 50 -3.32 3.93 20.93
C ASP A 50 -2.13 4.87 21.20
N GLY A 51 -1.11 4.82 20.34
CA GLY A 51 0.05 5.71 20.46
C GLY A 51 -0.26 7.20 20.23
N VAL A 52 -1.25 7.53 19.39
CA VAL A 52 -1.71 8.92 19.21
C VAL A 52 -2.46 9.40 20.45
N ILE A 53 -3.29 8.55 21.07
CA ILE A 53 -4.00 8.86 22.30
C ILE A 53 -3.01 9.13 23.43
N GLU A 54 -2.00 8.28 23.60
CA GLU A 54 -0.96 8.45 24.62
C GLU A 54 -0.19 9.78 24.44
N GLN A 55 0.20 10.11 23.21
CA GLN A 55 0.86 11.38 22.89
C GLN A 55 -0.04 12.58 23.20
N PHE A 56 -1.34 12.47 22.91
CA PHE A 56 -2.31 13.51 23.20
C PHE A 56 -2.52 13.71 24.71
N GLU A 57 -2.62 12.63 25.48
CA GLU A 57 -2.74 12.69 26.94
C GLU A 57 -1.50 13.30 27.59
N ALA A 58 -0.30 12.94 27.11
CA ALA A 58 0.96 13.55 27.54
C ALA A 58 0.98 15.06 27.26
N PHE A 59 0.59 15.46 26.04
CA PHE A 59 0.52 16.86 25.65
C PHE A 59 -0.49 17.66 26.52
N ALA A 60 -1.66 17.08 26.79
CA ALA A 60 -2.68 17.71 27.62
C ALA A 60 -2.26 17.84 29.09
N ALA A 61 -1.49 16.89 29.62
CA ALA A 61 -0.93 16.96 30.97
C ALA A 61 0.11 18.07 31.10
N GLU A 62 0.91 18.29 30.05
CA GLU A 62 1.93 19.34 30.00
C GLU A 62 1.35 20.72 29.69
N ASN A 63 0.23 20.79 28.95
CA ASN A 63 -0.42 22.02 28.51
C ASN A 63 -1.92 22.05 28.89
N PRO A 64 -2.24 22.09 30.19
CA PRO A 64 -3.64 22.01 30.66
C PRO A 64 -4.50 23.17 30.17
N ASP A 65 -3.91 24.33 29.90
CA ASP A 65 -4.61 25.52 29.39
C ASP A 65 -4.87 25.46 27.86
N ALA A 66 -4.15 24.59 27.14
CA ALA A 66 -4.24 24.45 25.68
C ALA A 66 -5.26 23.39 25.24
N VAL A 67 -5.84 22.64 26.18
CA VAL A 67 -6.75 21.51 25.89
C VAL A 67 -8.03 21.64 26.70
N HIS A 68 -9.15 21.81 25.99
CA HIS A 68 -10.48 21.76 26.63
C HIS A 68 -11.06 20.35 26.49
N ILE A 69 -11.10 19.62 27.61
CA ILE A 69 -11.61 18.24 27.66
C ILE A 69 -13.07 18.26 28.12
N GLU A 70 -14.00 17.90 27.23
CA GLU A 70 -15.38 17.60 27.57
C GLU A 70 -15.55 16.08 27.73
N ARG A 71 -15.77 15.62 28.97
CA ARG A 71 -16.15 14.24 29.28
C ARG A 71 -17.65 14.17 29.58
N SER A 72 -18.41 13.47 28.75
CA SER A 72 -19.79 13.08 29.05
C SER A 72 -19.91 11.55 29.13
N PRO A 73 -20.94 10.99 29.79
CA PRO A 73 -21.12 9.55 29.85
C PRO A 73 -21.21 8.94 28.44
N GLY A 74 -20.14 8.25 28.01
CA GLY A 74 -20.02 7.65 26.68
C GLY A 74 -19.41 8.54 25.60
N HIS A 75 -18.96 9.77 25.92
CA HIS A 75 -18.35 10.69 24.96
C HIS A 75 -17.09 11.34 25.56
N TYR A 76 -15.94 11.12 24.89
CA TYR A 76 -14.71 11.86 25.14
C TYR A 76 -14.49 12.80 23.95
N SER A 77 -14.56 14.11 24.19
CA SER A 77 -14.22 15.14 23.21
C SER A 77 -13.11 16.00 23.81
N ALA A 78 -12.00 16.13 23.10
CA ALA A 78 -10.91 17.00 23.51
C ALA A 78 -10.62 17.99 22.38
N THR A 79 -10.80 19.26 22.69
CA THR A 79 -10.63 20.37 21.75
C THR A 79 -9.30 21.03 22.03
N LEU A 80 -8.41 20.99 21.05
CA LEU A 80 -7.15 21.73 21.07
C LEU A 80 -7.42 23.21 20.81
N ALA A 81 -6.73 24.08 21.54
CA ALA A 81 -6.65 25.48 21.16
C ALA A 81 -6.08 25.60 19.74
N PRO A 82 -6.54 26.56 18.91
CA PRO A 82 -6.10 26.71 17.52
C PRO A 82 -4.58 26.80 17.32
N ASP A 83 -3.87 27.25 18.36
CA ASP A 83 -2.43 27.54 18.34
C ASP A 83 -1.61 26.50 19.12
N ALA A 84 -2.25 25.42 19.60
CA ALA A 84 -1.61 24.42 20.46
C ALA A 84 -0.49 23.64 19.75
N GLY A 85 -0.44 23.68 18.40
CA GLY A 85 0.66 23.11 17.62
C GLY A 85 0.83 21.59 17.76
N PHE A 86 -0.16 20.88 18.30
CA PHE A 86 -0.09 19.44 18.49
C PHE A 86 -0.14 18.71 17.14
N MET A 87 0.98 18.07 16.79
CA MET A 87 1.09 17.18 15.64
C MET A 87 1.57 15.82 16.15
N PRO A 88 0.73 14.77 16.13
CA PRO A 88 1.15 13.47 16.61
C PRO A 88 2.20 12.85 15.68
N ASP A 89 3.15 12.11 16.24
CA ASP A 89 4.02 11.26 15.46
C ASP A 89 3.23 10.06 14.92
N LEU A 90 3.09 10.01 13.59
CA LEU A 90 2.40 8.95 12.87
C LEU A 90 3.37 7.88 12.32
N SER A 91 4.66 7.96 12.66
CA SER A 91 5.68 7.01 12.21
C SER A 91 5.33 5.56 12.57
N GLY A 92 4.73 5.34 13.75
CA GLY A 92 4.26 4.03 14.21
C GLY A 92 3.16 3.41 13.34
N ILE A 93 2.41 4.23 12.58
CA ILE A 93 1.41 3.77 11.60
C ILE A 93 2.08 3.57 10.24
N PHE A 94 2.75 4.61 9.73
CA PHE A 94 3.19 4.63 8.33
C PHE A 94 4.40 3.75 8.07
N LEU A 95 5.33 3.59 9.02
CA LEU A 95 6.56 2.83 8.79
C LEU A 95 6.28 1.32 8.62
N PRO A 96 5.49 0.65 9.49
CA PRO A 96 5.14 -0.75 9.26
C PRO A 96 4.30 -0.96 8.00
N MET A 97 3.37 -0.03 7.70
CA MET A 97 2.56 -0.09 6.48
C MET A 97 3.43 0.02 5.21
N GLY A 98 4.38 0.96 5.19
CA GLY A 98 5.31 1.14 4.08
C GLY A 98 6.22 -0.08 3.89
N GLY A 99 6.77 -0.62 4.99
CA GLY A 99 7.58 -1.83 4.97
C GLY A 99 6.82 -3.06 4.47
N ALA A 100 5.59 -3.26 4.94
CA ALA A 100 4.72 -4.36 4.49
C ALA A 100 4.31 -4.20 3.03
N GLY A 101 4.02 -2.98 2.58
CA GLY A 101 3.73 -2.68 1.17
C GLY A 101 4.92 -3.02 0.26
N LEU A 102 6.13 -2.61 0.64
CA LEU A 102 7.35 -2.94 -0.10
C LEU A 102 7.58 -4.46 -0.15
N LEU A 103 7.41 -5.14 0.97
CA LEU A 103 7.51 -6.60 1.04
C LEU A 103 6.48 -7.28 0.13
N ALA A 104 5.23 -6.80 0.13
CA ALA A 104 4.18 -7.32 -0.74
C ALA A 104 4.54 -7.13 -2.23
N ILE A 105 5.09 -5.98 -2.62
CA ILE A 105 5.58 -5.75 -3.99
C ILE A 105 6.67 -6.77 -4.35
N ILE A 106 7.65 -6.99 -3.47
CA ILE A 106 8.73 -7.96 -3.69
C ILE A 106 8.18 -9.38 -3.86
N LEU A 107 7.30 -9.81 -2.96
CA LEU A 107 6.69 -11.13 -3.00
C LEU A 107 5.85 -11.35 -4.28
N LEU A 108 5.15 -10.31 -4.74
CA LEU A 108 4.31 -10.38 -5.92
C LEU A 108 5.07 -10.17 -7.24
N ALA A 109 6.28 -9.62 -7.23
CA ALA A 109 6.97 -9.16 -8.42
C ALA A 109 7.15 -10.28 -9.48
N ALA A 110 7.72 -11.41 -9.07
CA ALA A 110 7.97 -12.53 -9.99
C ALA A 110 6.66 -13.21 -10.43
N ALA A 111 5.70 -13.37 -9.51
CA ALA A 111 4.39 -13.96 -9.82
C ALA A 111 3.58 -13.10 -10.81
N THR A 112 3.56 -11.79 -10.59
CA THR A 112 2.90 -10.80 -11.48
C THR A 112 3.56 -10.81 -12.85
N THR A 113 4.89 -10.88 -12.90
CA THR A 113 5.64 -10.98 -14.16
C THR A 113 5.27 -12.24 -14.94
N ARG A 114 5.32 -13.41 -14.31
CA ARG A 114 4.91 -14.68 -14.96
C ARG A 114 3.44 -14.67 -15.36
N ARG A 115 2.58 -13.96 -14.63
CA ARG A 115 1.17 -13.81 -14.97
C ARG A 115 0.96 -12.93 -16.20
N LEU A 116 1.72 -11.84 -16.33
CA LEU A 116 1.72 -11.00 -17.54
C LEU A 116 2.28 -11.75 -18.75
N HIS A 117 3.36 -12.51 -18.56
CA HIS A 117 3.94 -13.38 -19.59
C HIS A 117 2.94 -14.42 -20.11
N ASP A 118 2.05 -14.93 -19.24
CA ASP A 118 0.99 -15.86 -19.65
C ASP A 118 0.00 -15.25 -20.65
N ARG A 119 -0.10 -13.92 -20.68
CA ARG A 119 -0.87 -13.15 -21.66
C ARG A 119 -0.03 -12.61 -22.82
N GLY A 120 1.26 -12.97 -22.89
CA GLY A 120 2.19 -12.46 -23.89
C GLY A 120 2.61 -11.01 -23.65
N LEU A 121 2.40 -10.47 -22.44
CA LEU A 121 2.75 -9.11 -22.09
C LEU A 121 4.09 -9.06 -21.35
N SER A 122 4.80 -7.95 -21.47
CA SER A 122 6.05 -7.72 -20.72
C SER A 122 5.80 -7.54 -19.23
N GLY A 123 6.60 -8.18 -18.38
CA GLY A 123 6.60 -7.95 -16.93
C GLY A 123 6.88 -6.51 -16.53
N PHE A 124 7.61 -5.74 -17.36
CA PHE A 124 7.94 -4.34 -17.09
C PHE A 124 6.71 -3.43 -16.98
N ILE A 125 5.54 -3.85 -17.51
CA ILE A 125 4.28 -3.12 -17.35
C ILE A 125 3.93 -2.96 -15.86
N ALA A 126 4.25 -3.94 -15.01
CA ALA A 126 3.98 -3.87 -13.58
C ALA A 126 4.84 -2.83 -12.85
N LEU A 127 5.94 -2.34 -13.43
CA LEU A 127 6.77 -1.29 -12.82
C LEU A 127 6.12 0.09 -12.89
N VAL A 128 5.23 0.33 -13.86
CA VAL A 128 4.58 1.64 -14.03
C VAL A 128 3.80 2.06 -12.77
N PRO A 129 2.88 1.25 -12.21
CA PRO A 129 2.21 1.60 -10.96
C PRO A 129 3.16 1.65 -9.76
N VAL A 130 4.25 0.89 -9.75
CA VAL A 130 5.26 0.97 -8.67
C VAL A 130 5.98 2.31 -8.72
N ALA A 131 6.39 2.79 -9.90
CA ALA A 131 7.01 4.11 -10.05
C ALA A 131 6.06 5.22 -9.58
N LEU A 132 4.80 5.19 -10.00
CA LEU A 132 3.78 6.17 -9.58
C LEU A 132 3.50 6.13 -8.07
N LEU A 133 3.53 4.94 -7.46
CA LEU A 133 3.44 4.79 -6.01
C LEU A 133 4.61 5.48 -5.31
N MET A 134 5.85 5.25 -5.76
CA MET A 134 7.04 5.86 -5.18
C MET A 134 7.05 7.38 -5.35
N THR A 135 6.67 7.87 -6.53
CA THR A 135 6.50 9.31 -6.78
C THR A 135 5.41 9.90 -5.89
N GLY A 136 4.27 9.21 -5.74
CA GLY A 136 3.18 9.63 -4.86
C GLY A 136 3.60 9.70 -3.40
N ALA A 137 4.35 8.71 -2.92
CA ALA A 137 4.89 8.69 -1.56
C ALA A 137 5.83 9.86 -1.30
N ALA A 138 6.71 10.18 -2.25
CA ALA A 138 7.60 11.33 -2.14
C ALA A 138 6.83 12.66 -2.11
N ILE A 139 5.89 12.85 -3.05
CA ILE A 139 5.04 14.06 -3.10
C ILE A 139 4.27 14.23 -1.78
N PHE A 140 3.66 13.15 -1.28
CA PHE A 140 2.85 13.19 -0.07
C PHE A 140 3.69 13.45 1.18
N SER A 141 4.91 12.90 1.26
CA SER A 141 5.85 13.22 2.32
C SER A 141 6.21 14.71 2.36
N THR A 142 6.46 15.32 1.19
CA THR A 142 6.72 16.76 1.09
C THR A 142 5.49 17.60 1.44
N LEU A 143 4.31 17.23 0.95
CA LEU A 143 3.06 17.92 1.30
C LEU A 143 2.79 17.89 2.80
N PHE A 144 2.96 16.73 3.45
CA PHE A 144 2.78 16.63 4.90
C PHE A 144 3.73 17.54 5.69
N SER A 145 4.99 17.66 5.26
CA SER A 145 5.92 18.62 5.89
C SER A 145 5.51 20.08 5.69
N GLN A 146 4.87 20.42 4.56
CA GLN A 146 4.39 21.78 4.29
C GLN A 146 3.11 22.12 5.06
N PHE A 147 2.22 21.13 5.26
CA PHE A 147 1.07 21.32 6.14
C PHE A 147 1.50 21.58 7.58
N ALA A 148 2.58 20.95 8.04
CA ALA A 148 3.17 21.25 9.34
C ALA A 148 3.68 22.70 9.46
N SER A 149 4.09 23.32 8.36
CA SER A 149 4.57 24.71 8.32
C SER A 149 3.50 25.75 7.97
N GLY A 150 2.25 25.33 7.69
CA GLY A 150 1.14 26.24 7.38
C GLY A 150 1.13 26.84 5.98
N GLU A 151 2.02 26.42 5.08
CA GLU A 151 2.17 26.96 3.72
C GLU A 151 2.15 25.83 2.67
N PRO A 152 0.98 25.22 2.39
CA PRO A 152 0.89 24.12 1.43
C PRO A 152 1.06 24.60 -0.02
N ASP A 153 1.95 23.95 -0.76
CA ASP A 153 2.11 24.18 -2.21
C ASP A 153 0.95 23.52 -2.98
N LEU A 154 0.05 24.36 -3.48
CA LEU A 154 -1.11 23.93 -4.27
C LEU A 154 -0.70 23.23 -5.58
N MET A 155 0.40 23.63 -6.20
CA MET A 155 0.87 22.99 -7.42
C MET A 155 1.34 21.56 -7.14
N LEU A 156 2.08 21.38 -6.04
CA LEU A 156 2.50 20.06 -5.59
C LEU A 156 1.30 19.19 -5.19
N PHE A 157 0.28 19.78 -4.56
CA PHE A 157 -0.98 19.09 -4.26
C PHE A 157 -1.67 18.57 -5.52
N PHE A 158 -1.86 19.42 -6.53
CA PHE A 158 -2.46 19.00 -7.80
C PHE A 158 -1.60 17.98 -8.55
N ALA A 159 -0.27 18.10 -8.50
CA ALA A 159 0.63 17.09 -9.04
C ALA A 159 0.45 15.73 -8.34
N GLY A 160 0.33 15.72 -7.01
CA GLY A 160 0.02 14.52 -6.23
C GLY A 160 -1.34 13.92 -6.58
N PHE A 161 -2.36 14.76 -6.77
CA PHE A 161 -3.70 14.34 -7.19
C PHE A 161 -3.68 13.68 -8.58
N VAL A 162 -3.04 14.30 -9.57
CA VAL A 162 -2.91 13.74 -10.92
C VAL A 162 -2.10 12.44 -10.90
N ASN A 163 -1.00 12.40 -10.13
CA ASN A 163 -0.21 11.18 -9.93
C ASN A 163 -1.07 10.06 -9.34
N ASN A 164 -1.94 10.35 -8.37
CA ASN A 164 -2.84 9.37 -7.77
C ASN A 164 -3.87 8.84 -8.77
N ILE A 165 -4.48 9.70 -9.60
CA ILE A 165 -5.38 9.26 -10.67
C ILE A 165 -4.65 8.35 -11.65
N ALA A 166 -3.46 8.75 -12.11
CA ALA A 166 -2.65 7.93 -13.01
C ALA A 166 -2.31 6.57 -12.37
N TYR A 167 -1.93 6.56 -11.10
CA TYR A 167 -1.65 5.36 -10.33
C TYR A 167 -2.87 4.42 -10.28
N LEU A 168 -4.05 4.93 -9.92
CA LEU A 168 -5.29 4.15 -9.85
C LEU A 168 -5.67 3.58 -11.23
N LEU A 169 -5.56 4.37 -12.29
CA LEU A 169 -5.79 3.90 -13.66
C LEU A 169 -4.81 2.78 -14.04
N CYS A 170 -3.52 2.94 -13.75
CA CYS A 170 -2.52 1.90 -14.00
C CYS A 170 -2.80 0.62 -13.20
N LEU A 171 -3.23 0.74 -11.95
CA LEU A 171 -3.62 -0.42 -11.15
C LEU A 171 -4.84 -1.15 -11.71
N VAL A 172 -5.89 -0.42 -12.09
CA VAL A 172 -7.10 -1.01 -12.69
C VAL A 172 -6.72 -1.73 -13.99
N LEU A 173 -5.95 -1.09 -14.86
CA LEU A 173 -5.46 -1.71 -16.10
C LEU A 173 -4.62 -2.95 -15.79
N LEU A 174 -3.69 -2.89 -14.85
CA LEU A 174 -2.89 -4.04 -14.44
C LEU A 174 -3.76 -5.17 -13.91
N LEU A 175 -4.74 -4.88 -13.05
CA LEU A 175 -5.68 -5.87 -12.52
C LEU A 175 -6.50 -6.54 -13.62
N VAL A 176 -7.03 -5.77 -14.58
CA VAL A 176 -7.70 -6.31 -15.77
C VAL A 176 -6.75 -7.22 -16.55
N GLN A 177 -5.48 -6.83 -16.67
CA GLN A 177 -4.49 -7.67 -17.32
C GLN A 177 -4.23 -8.98 -16.56
N LEU A 178 -4.11 -8.94 -15.24
CA LEU A 178 -3.88 -10.13 -14.41
C LEU A 178 -5.11 -11.04 -14.31
N ALA A 179 -6.32 -10.49 -14.36
CA ALA A 179 -7.59 -11.22 -14.27
C ALA A 179 -7.97 -11.93 -15.58
N GLY A 180 -7.53 -11.41 -16.74
CA GLY A 180 -7.93 -11.96 -18.05
C GLY A 180 -7.47 -13.40 -18.31
N SER A 181 -8.11 -14.06 -19.27
CA SER A 181 -7.82 -15.46 -19.60
C SER A 181 -6.38 -15.68 -20.09
N SER A 182 -5.85 -16.88 -19.84
CA SER A 182 -4.56 -17.33 -20.37
C SER A 182 -4.54 -17.39 -21.90
N THR A 183 -3.41 -17.09 -22.52
CA THR A 183 -3.22 -17.29 -23.95
C THR A 183 -3.10 -18.78 -24.27
N THR A 184 -3.94 -19.27 -25.21
CA THR A 184 -3.95 -20.68 -25.67
C THR A 184 -2.84 -21.02 -26.66
N LYS A 185 -2.05 -20.02 -27.06
CA LYS A 185 -0.89 -20.18 -27.94
C LYS A 185 0.42 -20.13 -27.14
N PRO A 186 1.51 -20.71 -27.66
CA PRO A 186 2.84 -20.41 -27.18
C PRO A 186 3.11 -18.90 -27.24
N THR A 187 3.90 -18.39 -26.31
CA THR A 187 4.37 -17.00 -26.32
C THR A 187 5.90 -17.00 -26.33
N GLN A 188 6.51 -15.84 -26.57
CA GLN A 188 7.96 -15.66 -26.43
C GLN A 188 8.48 -15.97 -25.01
N HIS A 189 7.58 -16.09 -24.02
CA HIS A 189 7.91 -16.35 -22.62
C HIS A 189 7.77 -17.83 -22.21
N GLY A 190 7.39 -18.71 -23.13
CA GLY A 190 7.36 -20.15 -22.91
C GLY A 190 6.16 -20.88 -23.53
N PRO A 191 6.13 -22.23 -23.42
CA PRO A 191 5.04 -23.06 -23.90
C PRO A 191 3.74 -22.76 -23.14
N ILE A 192 2.64 -23.38 -23.58
CA ILE A 192 1.38 -23.32 -22.81
C ILE A 192 1.67 -23.92 -21.42
N PRO A 193 1.36 -23.24 -20.31
CA PRO A 193 1.56 -23.81 -18.98
C PRO A 193 0.76 -25.11 -18.88
N ASP A 194 1.25 -26.13 -18.18
CA ASP A 194 0.55 -27.41 -17.98
C ASP A 194 -0.67 -27.28 -17.08
#